data_AF-A0A1C7I739-F1
#
_entry.id   AF-A0A1C7I739-F1
#
_cell.length_a   1.000
_cell.length_b   1.000
_cell.length_c   1.000
_cell.angle_alpha   90.00
_cell.angle_beta   90.00
_cell.angle_gamma   90.00
#
_symmetry.space_group_name_H-M   'P 1'
#
loop_
_entity.id
_entity.type
_entity.pdbx_description
1 polymer ?
#
loop_
_entity_poly.entity_id
_entity_poly.type
_entity_poly.pdbx_seq_one_letter_code
_entity_poly.pdbx_strand_id
1 'polypeptide(L)'
;MIYYGRLFELMKLQGKNTTHIREEKIIGQETLRKLKLGTGIIEIYDYKNPKTGIVEKKQREISVDTKSIESLCTWLNCQPNEIMEVIPNTWKNADRLCEVLKCSSEELPSRVSMESKEDE
;
A
#
# COMPACT_ATOMS: atom_id res chain seq x y z
N MET A 1 2.37 -7.88 -3.81
CA MET A 1 2.00 -6.68 -3.02
C MET A 1 3.16 -6.28 -2.12
N ILE A 2 3.34 -4.99 -1.84
CA ILE A 2 4.29 -4.52 -0.81
C ILE A 2 3.48 -3.96 0.35
N TYR A 3 3.75 -4.46 1.54
CA TYR A 3 3.12 -4.03 2.78
C TYR A 3 4.11 -3.26 3.67
N TYR A 4 3.63 -2.20 4.33
CA TYR A 4 4.45 -1.31 5.16
C TYR A 4 4.06 -1.37 6.64
N GLY A 5 3.55 -2.50 7.13
CA GLY A 5 3.19 -2.64 8.56
C GLY A 5 4.37 -2.34 9.48
N ARG A 6 5.55 -2.87 9.14
CA ARG A 6 6.81 -2.69 9.89
C ARG A 6 7.21 -1.23 10.04
N LEU A 7 6.89 -0.37 9.06
CA LEU A 7 7.12 1.08 9.16
C LEU A 7 6.44 1.66 10.40
N PHE A 8 5.15 1.34 10.59
CA PHE A 8 4.37 1.91 11.70
C PHE A 8 4.78 1.34 13.05
N GLU A 9 5.23 0.08 13.07
CA GLU A 9 5.83 -0.53 14.26
C GLU A 9 7.13 0.17 14.65
N LEU A 10 8.04 0.36 13.69
CA LEU A 10 9.31 1.06 13.91
C LEU A 10 9.09 2.51 14.38
N MET A 11 8.16 3.23 13.75
CA MET A 11 7.78 4.58 14.19
C MET A 11 7.33 4.57 15.65
N LYS A 12 6.46 3.64 16.02
CA LYS A 12 5.93 3.53 17.39
C LYS A 12 7.05 3.21 18.40
N LEU A 13 8.00 2.35 18.03
CA LEU A 13 9.17 2.05 18.86
C LEU A 13 10.05 3.28 19.11
N GLN A 14 10.16 4.17 18.12
CA GLN A 14 10.88 5.45 18.26
C GLN A 14 10.04 6.58 18.85
N GLY A 15 8.81 6.30 19.35
CA GLY A 15 7.92 7.32 19.91
C GLY A 15 7.33 8.28 18.87
N LYS A 16 7.45 7.97 17.58
CA LYS A 16 6.95 8.77 16.45
C LYS A 16 5.56 8.29 16.02
N ASN A 17 4.80 9.20 15.39
CA ASN A 17 3.46 8.90 14.87
C ASN A 17 3.20 9.64 13.54
N THR A 18 2.03 9.44 12.95
CA THR A 18 1.65 10.07 11.68
C THR A 18 1.52 11.59 11.74
N THR A 19 1.35 12.18 12.93
CA THR A 19 1.33 13.63 13.11
C THR A 19 2.70 14.23 12.82
N HIS A 20 3.77 13.59 13.29
CA HIS A 20 5.14 14.02 13.03
C HIS A 20 5.46 14.02 11.54
N ILE A 21 4.99 13.02 10.79
CA ILE A 21 5.11 12.98 9.32
C ILE A 21 4.55 14.26 8.68
N ARG A 22 3.41 14.75 9.16
CA ARG A 22 2.75 15.95 8.63
C ARG A 22 3.47 17.22 9.05
N GLU A 23 3.86 17.33 10.32
CA GLU A 23 4.53 18.50 10.88
C GLU A 23 5.92 18.71 10.26
N GLU A 24 6.69 17.63 10.13
CA GLU A 24 8.02 17.63 9.54
C GLU A 24 8.00 17.53 8.01
N LYS A 25 6.81 17.43 7.40
CA LYS A 25 6.57 17.37 5.94
C LYS A 25 7.37 16.26 5.24
N ILE A 26 7.55 15.12 5.90
CA ILE A 26 8.36 14.00 5.40
C ILE A 26 7.77 13.43 4.11
N ILE A 27 6.45 13.23 4.08
CA ILE A 27 5.68 12.75 2.92
C ILE A 27 4.30 13.41 2.85
N GLY A 28 3.69 13.38 1.67
CA GLY A 28 2.33 13.87 1.45
C GLY A 28 1.25 12.98 2.09
N GLN A 29 0.06 13.57 2.32
CA GLN A 29 -1.10 12.85 2.89
C GLN A 29 -1.55 11.69 2.00
N GLU A 30 -1.51 11.86 0.67
CA GLU A 30 -1.86 10.78 -0.25
C GLU A 30 -0.86 9.62 -0.16
N THR A 31 0.44 9.91 -0.11
CA THR A 31 1.48 8.90 0.11
C THR A 31 1.27 8.14 1.41
N LEU A 32 0.97 8.86 2.50
CA LEU A 32 0.69 8.23 3.80
C LEU A 32 -0.54 7.30 3.73
N ARG A 33 -1.59 7.69 3.00
CA ARG A 33 -2.75 6.83 2.76
C ARG A 33 -2.35 5.56 2.00
N LYS A 34 -1.56 5.71 0.93
CA LYS A 34 -1.07 4.58 0.12
C LYS A 34 -0.21 3.62 0.96
N LEU A 35 0.67 4.13 1.83
CA LEU A 35 1.49 3.32 2.74
C LEU A 35 0.65 2.50 3.73
N LYS A 36 -0.45 3.06 4.25
CA LYS A 36 -1.37 2.34 5.15
C LYS A 36 -2.07 1.17 4.47
N LEU A 37 -2.36 1.31 3.18
CA LEU A 37 -3.01 0.26 2.39
C LEU A 37 -1.99 -0.77 1.91
N GLY A 38 -0.86 -0.31 1.37
CA GLY A 38 0.13 -1.11 0.66
C GLY A 38 0.13 -0.85 -0.84
N THR A 39 1.20 -1.30 -1.51
CA THR A 39 1.38 -1.21 -2.97
C THR A 39 0.94 -2.50 -3.65
N GLY A 40 0.34 -2.40 -4.84
CA GLY A 40 -0.19 -3.54 -5.58
C GLY A 40 -1.68 -3.81 -5.34
N ILE A 41 -2.37 -2.90 -4.65
CA ILE A 41 -3.82 -2.96 -4.43
C ILE A 41 -4.53 -2.24 -5.59
N ILE A 42 -5.60 -2.84 -6.09
CA ILE A 42 -6.47 -2.27 -7.11
C ILE A 42 -7.46 -1.32 -6.42
N GLU A 43 -7.39 -0.04 -6.78
CA GLU A 43 -8.29 1.00 -6.31
C GLU A 43 -9.26 1.40 -7.41
N ILE A 44 -10.55 1.35 -7.09
CA ILE A 44 -11.64 1.82 -7.95
C ILE A 44 -11.96 3.27 -7.59
N TYR A 45 -11.99 4.15 -8.58
CA TYR A 45 -12.32 5.56 -8.39
C TYR A 45 -13.27 6.07 -9.46
N ASP A 46 -14.05 7.08 -9.10
CA ASP A 46 -14.95 7.77 -10.00
C ASP A 46 -14.17 8.78 -10.84
N TYR A 47 -14.15 8.57 -12.15
CA TYR A 47 -13.56 9.49 -13.11
C TYR A 47 -14.67 10.25 -13.83
N LYS A 48 -14.66 11.58 -13.71
CA LYS A 48 -15.55 12.44 -14.47
C LYS A 48 -14.89 12.82 -15.79
N ASN A 49 -15.46 12.38 -16.90
CA ASN A 49 -14.97 12.75 -18.22
C ASN A 49 -15.19 14.26 -18.46
N PRO A 50 -14.14 15.05 -18.74
CA PRO A 50 -14.27 16.50 -18.89
C PRO A 50 -15.07 16.93 -20.13
N LYS A 51 -15.19 16.06 -21.16
CA LYS A 51 -15.92 16.37 -22.39
C LYS A 51 -17.41 16.03 -22.30
N THR A 52 -17.73 14.86 -21.73
CA THR A 52 -19.12 14.37 -21.67
C THR A 52 -19.79 14.64 -20.33
N GLY A 53 -19.02 14.96 -19.28
CA GLY A 53 -19.53 15.12 -17.92
C GLY A 53 -19.95 13.81 -17.24
N ILE A 54 -19.87 12.67 -17.95
CA ILE A 54 -20.26 11.35 -17.47
C ILE A 54 -19.24 10.87 -16.43
N VAL A 55 -19.73 10.31 -15.34
CA VAL A 55 -18.93 9.65 -14.31
C VAL A 55 -18.84 8.16 -14.65
N GLU A 56 -17.62 7.67 -14.84
CA GLU A 56 -17.31 6.26 -15.08
C GLU A 56 -16.36 5.74 -14.00
N LYS A 57 -16.45 4.45 -13.65
CA LYS A 57 -15.54 3.82 -12.69
C LYS A 57 -14.27 3.38 -13.40
N LYS A 58 -13.11 3.82 -12.90
CA LYS A 58 -11.79 3.40 -13.37
C LYS A 58 -11.03 2.68 -12.27
N GLN A 59 -10.08 1.85 -12.68
CA GLN A 59 -9.22 1.10 -11.78
C GLN A 59 -7.78 1.58 -11.95
N ARG A 60 -7.03 1.63 -10.85
CA ARG A 60 -5.59 1.87 -10.86
C ARG A 60 -4.92 1.02 -9.79
N GLU A 61 -3.67 0.66 -10.02
CA GLU A 61 -2.84 0.06 -8.99
C GLU A 61 -2.28 1.15 -8.06
N ILE A 62 -2.38 0.92 -6.75
CA ILE A 62 -1.74 1.78 -5.76
C ILE A 62 -0.24 1.51 -5.78
N SER A 63 0.55 2.56 -5.99
CA SER A 63 2.01 2.52 -5.89
C SER A 63 2.55 3.69 -5.08
N VAL A 64 3.67 3.46 -4.38
CA VAL A 64 4.37 4.46 -3.57
C VAL A 64 5.71 4.78 -4.23
N ASP A 65 6.01 6.07 -4.39
CA ASP A 65 7.27 6.52 -4.96
C ASP A 65 8.47 6.16 -4.09
N THR A 66 9.58 5.76 -4.72
CA THR A 66 10.83 5.42 -4.04
C THR A 66 11.38 6.56 -3.19
N LYS A 67 11.27 7.81 -3.66
CA LYS A 67 11.66 9.01 -2.91
C LYS A 67 10.95 9.13 -1.57
N SER A 68 9.68 8.72 -1.51
CA SER A 68 8.92 8.75 -0.26
C SER A 68 9.49 7.77 0.76
N ILE A 69 9.94 6.61 0.29
CA ILE A 69 10.56 5.56 1.11
C ILE A 69 11.93 6.06 1.61
N GLU A 70 12.75 6.66 0.74
CA GLU A 70 14.03 7.25 1.12
C GLU A 70 13.90 8.35 2.18
N SER A 71 12.92 9.25 2.03
CA SER A 71 12.63 10.30 3.03
C SER A 71 12.27 9.70 4.39
N LEU A 72 11.45 8.64 4.42
CA LEU A 72 11.08 7.95 5.65
C LEU A 72 12.28 7.24 6.29
N CYS A 73 13.09 6.55 5.48
CA CYS A 73 14.30 5.87 5.93
C CYS A 73 15.32 6.85 6.52
N THR A 74 15.50 8.01 5.89
CA THR A 74 16.37 9.08 6.39
C THR A 74 15.88 9.61 7.73
N TRP A 75 14.56 9.80 7.86
CA TRP A 75 13.95 10.33 9.08
C TRP A 75 13.93 9.34 10.25
N LEU A 76 13.77 8.04 9.97
CA LEU A 76 13.76 6.97 10.96
C LEU A 76 15.13 6.34 11.19
N ASN A 77 16.14 6.76 10.42
CA ASN A 77 17.47 6.16 10.37
C ASN A 77 17.41 4.64 10.16
N CYS A 78 16.72 4.20 9.11
CA CYS A 78 16.51 2.78 8.80
C CYS A 78 16.78 2.45 7.33
N GLN A 79 16.76 1.15 7.01
CA GLN A 79 16.86 0.62 5.66
C GLN A 79 15.48 0.23 5.10
N PRO A 80 15.28 0.27 3.77
CA PRO A 80 14.00 -0.12 3.16
C PRO A 80 13.52 -1.53 3.56
N ASN A 81 14.44 -2.49 3.69
CA ASN A 81 14.13 -3.87 4.07
C ASN A 81 13.58 -4.00 5.50
N GLU A 82 13.85 -3.01 6.36
CA GLU A 82 13.35 -3.01 7.74
C GLU A 82 11.88 -2.57 7.81
N ILE A 83 11.43 -1.74 6.86
CA ILE A 83 10.08 -1.16 6.86
C ILE A 83 9.14 -1.74 5.79
N MET A 84 9.68 -2.43 4.79
CA MET A 84 8.94 -3.06 3.69
C MET A 84 8.87 -4.58 3.85
N GLU A 85 7.70 -5.15 3.56
CA GLU A 85 7.47 -6.58 3.44
C GLU A 85 6.90 -6.88 2.06
N VAL A 86 7.57 -7.75 1.30
CA VAL A 86 7.07 -8.21 0.01
C VAL A 86 6.21 -9.46 0.25
N ILE A 87 4.93 -9.36 -0.10
CA ILE A 87 3.98 -10.47 -0.03
C ILE A 87 3.62 -10.85 -1.48
N PRO A 88 4.08 -12.00 -1.97
CA PRO A 88 3.75 -12.46 -3.32
C PRO A 88 2.24 -12.67 -3.48
N ASN A 89 1.69 -12.28 -4.63
CA ASN A 89 0.25 -12.41 -4.93
C ASN A 89 -0.11 -13.84 -5.37
N THR A 90 0.31 -14.84 -4.59
CA THR A 90 0.05 -16.26 -4.83
C THR A 90 -1.04 -16.76 -3.88
N TRP A 91 -1.77 -17.78 -4.30
CA TRP A 91 -2.75 -18.46 -3.43
C TRP A 91 -2.11 -19.11 -2.19
N LYS A 92 -0.82 -19.46 -2.25
CA LYS A 92 -0.05 -19.96 -1.09
C LYS A 92 0.09 -18.91 0.02
N ASN A 93 0.05 -17.62 -0.33
CA ASN A 93 0.12 -16.50 0.62
C ASN A 93 -1.25 -15.86 0.89
N ALA A 94 -2.36 -16.52 0.49
CA ALA A 94 -3.70 -15.98 0.60
C ALA A 94 -4.05 -15.57 2.04
N ASP A 95 -3.71 -16.39 3.04
CA ASP A 95 -3.98 -16.07 4.45
C ASP A 95 -3.28 -14.79 4.90
N ARG A 96 -2.00 -14.62 4.55
CA ARG A 96 -1.22 -13.41 4.87
C ARG A 96 -1.75 -12.18 4.14
N LEU A 97 -2.16 -12.33 2.89
CA LEU A 97 -2.80 -11.26 2.11
C LEU A 97 -4.14 -10.86 2.74
N CYS A 98 -4.97 -11.82 3.13
CA CYS A 98 -6.25 -11.58 3.80
C CYS A 98 -6.08 -10.88 5.15
N GLU A 99 -5.08 -11.27 5.94
CA GLU A 99 -4.76 -10.62 7.23
C GLU A 99 -4.44 -9.14 7.04
N VAL A 100 -3.59 -8.83 6.05
CA VAL A 100 -3.16 -7.47 5.74
C VAL A 100 -4.30 -6.63 5.15
N LEU A 101 -5.06 -7.19 4.20
CA LEU A 101 -6.13 -6.51 3.49
C LEU A 101 -7.46 -6.48 4.27
N LYS A 102 -7.55 -7.24 5.36
CA LYS A 102 -8.76 -7.44 6.18
C LYS A 102 -9.96 -7.86 5.31
N CYS A 103 -9.75 -8.85 4.44
CA CYS A 103 -10.78 -9.33 3.50
C CYS A 103 -10.93 -10.85 3.57
N SER A 104 -11.99 -11.37 2.96
CA SER A 104 -12.16 -12.81 2.72
C SER A 104 -11.31 -13.28 1.53
N SER A 105 -11.06 -14.60 1.43
CA SER A 105 -10.25 -15.21 0.36
C SER A 105 -10.86 -15.03 -1.04
N GLU A 106 -12.20 -14.96 -1.12
CA GLU A 106 -12.95 -14.76 -2.35
C GLU A 106 -12.79 -13.34 -2.90
N GLU A 107 -12.49 -12.36 -2.04
CA GLU A 107 -12.32 -10.96 -2.42
C GLU A 107 -10.91 -10.65 -2.93
N LEU A 108 -9.92 -11.53 -2.70
CA LEU A 108 -8.52 -11.30 -3.07
C LEU A 108 -8.33 -10.89 -4.54
N PRO A 109 -8.93 -11.56 -5.54
CA PRO A 109 -8.75 -11.20 -6.95
C PRO A 109 -9.29 -9.82 -7.31
N SER A 110 -10.24 -9.29 -6.52
CA SER A 110 -10.78 -7.93 -6.71
C SER A 110 -9.91 -6.85 -6.06
N ARG A 111 -9.05 -7.24 -5.11
CA ARG A 111 -8.21 -6.34 -4.32
C ARG A 111 -6.77 -6.28 -4.82
N VAL A 112 -6.24 -7.38 -5.32
CA VAL A 112 -4.87 -7.50 -5.81
C VAL A 112 -4.84 -8.34 -7.08
N SER A 113 -3.89 -8.05 -7.96
CA SER A 113 -3.66 -8.85 -9.16
C SER A 113 -3.04 -10.20 -8.76
N MET A 114 -3.88 -11.22 -8.56
CA MET A 114 -3.46 -12.57 -8.20
C MET A 114 -2.87 -13.28 -9.43
N GLU A 115 -1.81 -14.06 -9.21
CA GLU A 115 -1.31 -14.97 -10.24
C GLU A 115 -2.37 -16.05 -10.54
N SER A 116 -2.48 -16.44 -11.81
CA SER A 116 -3.29 -17.61 -12.18
C SER A 116 -2.84 -18.79 -11.34
N LYS A 117 -3.78 -19.65 -10.92
CA LYS A 117 -3.41 -20.95 -10.37
C LYS A 117 -2.65 -21.66 -11.48
N GLU A 118 -1.33 -21.67 -11.42
CA GLU A 118 -0.55 -22.61 -12.20
C GLU A 118 -0.95 -23.98 -11.67
N ASP A 119 -1.77 -24.67 -12.44
CA ASP A 119 -2.11 -26.08 -12.26
C ASP A 119 -0.79 -26.86 -12.44
N GLU A 120 -0.15 -27.20 -11.33
CA GLU A 120 0.94 -28.20 -11.29
C GLU A 120 0.41 -29.52 -10.73
#